data_AF-A0A970KJY3-F1
#
_entry.id   AF-A0A970KJY3-F1
#
_cell.length_a   1.000
_cell.length_b   1.000
_cell.length_c   1.000
_cell.angle_alpha   90.00
_cell.angle_beta   90.00
_cell.angle_gamma   90.00
#
_symmetry.space_group_name_H-M   'P 1'
#
loop_
_entity.id
_entity.type
_entity.pdbx_description
1 polymer ?
#
loop_
_entity_poly.entity_id
_entity_poly.type
_entity_poly.pdbx_seq_one_letter_code
_entity_poly.pdbx_strand_id
1 'polypeptide(L)'
;MTATVAAAAETGAAEAAASRSPAETIALAIAACLTMAISVLGAGAAVGRIGSAALGAAAEKPDLLTRSILFVALAEGLAVLGFAIAIMLVQKII
;
A
#
# COMPACT_ATOMS: atom_id res chain seq x y z
N MET A 1 7.58 -10.44 33.25
CA MET A 1 6.39 -10.18 32.41
C MET A 1 6.83 -9.25 31.29
N THR A 2 7.54 -9.80 30.31
CA THR A 2 8.31 -9.02 29.34
C THR A 2 8.37 -9.79 28.02
N ALA A 3 7.94 -9.12 26.95
CA ALA A 3 8.33 -9.33 25.55
C ALA A 3 7.93 -10.63 24.83
N THR A 4 6.64 -10.87 24.58
CA THR A 4 6.17 -11.96 23.67
C THR A 4 5.29 -11.52 22.49
N VAL A 5 5.04 -10.23 22.25
CA VAL A 5 4.14 -9.80 21.14
C VAL A 5 4.88 -9.34 19.87
N ALA A 6 6.22 -9.26 19.87
CA ALA A 6 6.98 -8.84 18.68
C ALA A 6 7.27 -9.97 17.65
N ALA A 7 6.86 -11.21 17.91
CA ALA A 7 7.25 -12.38 17.11
C ALA A 7 6.34 -12.68 15.90
N ALA A 8 5.31 -11.88 15.61
CA ALA A 8 4.38 -12.16 14.52
C ALA A 8 4.79 -11.58 13.15
N ALA A 9 5.91 -10.85 13.06
CA ALA A 9 6.29 -10.11 11.85
C ALA A 9 7.39 -10.77 10.98
N GLU A 10 7.93 -11.94 11.36
CA GLU A 10 9.06 -12.55 10.61
C GLU A 10 8.88 -14.02 10.21
N THR A 11 7.64 -14.51 10.10
CA THR A 11 7.43 -15.88 9.62
C THR A 11 7.00 -15.91 8.15
N GLY A 12 7.96 -16.20 7.27
CA GLY A 12 7.74 -16.63 5.88
C GLY A 12 7.83 -15.48 4.86
N ALA A 13 8.69 -15.51 3.85
CA ALA A 13 9.46 -16.60 3.30
C ALA A 13 10.63 -16.00 2.52
N ALA A 14 11.84 -16.26 3.00
CA ALA A 14 12.98 -16.39 2.10
C ALA A 14 12.76 -17.69 1.30
N GLU A 15 11.88 -17.63 0.31
CA GLU A 15 11.76 -18.69 -0.68
C GLU A 15 12.97 -18.57 -1.59
N ALA A 16 13.79 -19.61 -1.58
CA ALA A 16 15.06 -19.73 -2.28
C ALA A 16 14.99 -19.24 -3.74
N ALA A 17 16.09 -18.63 -4.18
CA ALA A 17 16.34 -18.30 -5.58
C ALA A 17 16.35 -19.58 -6.43
N ALA A 18 15.17 -19.99 -6.88
CA ALA A 18 15.02 -20.97 -7.94
C ALA A 18 15.43 -20.32 -9.27
N SER A 19 16.06 -21.08 -10.15
CA SER A 19 16.30 -20.67 -11.54
C SER A 19 14.95 -20.44 -12.24
N ARG A 20 14.48 -19.19 -12.24
CA ARG A 20 13.22 -18.80 -12.89
C ARG A 20 13.42 -18.75 -14.40
N SER A 21 12.43 -19.23 -15.12
CA SER A 21 12.40 -19.07 -16.58
C SER A 21 12.24 -17.58 -16.95
N PRO A 22 12.72 -17.15 -18.13
CA PRO A 22 12.52 -15.77 -18.59
C PRO A 22 11.05 -15.35 -18.63
N ALA A 23 10.14 -16.30 -18.92
CA ALA A 23 8.70 -16.06 -18.93
C ALA A 23 8.15 -15.75 -17.53
N GLU A 24 8.61 -16.44 -16.49
CA GLU A 24 8.22 -16.16 -15.10
C GLU A 24 8.73 -14.80 -14.62
N THR A 25 9.96 -14.43 -14.99
CA THR A 25 10.52 -13.11 -14.67
C THR A 25 9.70 -11.99 -15.29
N ILE A 26 9.32 -12.12 -16.56
CA ILE A 26 8.47 -11.14 -17.26
C ILE A 26 7.07 -11.09 -16.61
N ALA A 27 6.49 -12.25 -16.28
CA ALA A 27 5.18 -12.32 -15.63
C ALA A 27 5.18 -11.62 -14.26
N LEU A 28 6.21 -11.86 -13.44
CA LEU A 28 6.36 -11.20 -12.14
C LEU A 28 6.58 -9.68 -12.27
N ALA A 29 7.35 -9.24 -13.27
CA ALA A 29 7.55 -7.82 -13.54
C ALA A 29 6.25 -7.11 -13.93
N ILE A 30 5.45 -7.73 -14.81
CA ILE A 30 4.13 -7.22 -15.19
C ILE A 30 3.19 -7.20 -13.98
N ALA A 31 3.20 -8.27 -13.17
CA ALA A 31 2.38 -8.34 -11.96
C ALA A 31 2.75 -7.24 -10.95
N ALA A 32 4.03 -6.93 -10.77
CA ALA A 32 4.49 -5.84 -9.89
C ALA A 32 4.00 -4.48 -10.38
N CYS A 33 4.16 -4.18 -11.67
CA CYS A 33 3.68 -2.95 -12.29
C CYS A 33 2.16 -2.79 -12.17
N LEU A 34 1.41 -3.86 -12.46
CA LEU A 34 -0.05 -3.85 -12.43
C LEU A 34 -0.59 -3.69 -11.01
N THR A 35 0.02 -4.36 -10.04
CA THR A 35 -0.35 -4.24 -8.61
C THR A 35 -0.20 -2.79 -8.14
N MET A 36 0.92 -2.15 -8.46
CA MET A 36 1.14 -0.75 -8.10
C MET A 36 0.14 0.18 -8.80
N ALA A 37 -0.06 0.00 -10.10
CA ALA A 37 -0.97 0.84 -10.89
C ALA A 37 -2.41 0.78 -10.36
N ILE A 38 -2.95 -0.43 -10.14
CA ILE A 38 -4.33 -0.60 -9.65
C ILE A 38 -4.47 -0.04 -8.23
N SER A 39 -3.48 -0.28 -7.35
CA SER A 39 -3.52 0.23 -5.98
C SER A 39 -3.58 1.75 -5.93
N VAL A 40 -2.68 2.44 -6.65
CA VAL A 40 -2.62 3.90 -6.65
C VAL A 40 -3.86 4.52 -7.30
N LEU A 41 -4.42 3.90 -8.35
CA LEU A 41 -5.67 4.38 -8.95
C LEU A 41 -6.85 4.29 -7.97
N GLY A 42 -6.97 3.18 -7.23
CA GLY A 42 -8.01 3.02 -6.22
C GLY A 42 -7.85 4.00 -5.05
N ALA A 43 -6.63 4.11 -4.52
CA ALA A 43 -6.31 5.04 -3.44
C ALA A 43 -6.54 6.50 -3.85
N GLY A 44 -6.10 6.90 -5.04
CA GLY A 44 -6.28 8.26 -5.56
C GLY A 44 -7.75 8.66 -5.71
N ALA A 45 -8.60 7.74 -6.18
CA ALA A 45 -10.04 7.97 -6.26
C ALA A 45 -10.69 8.16 -4.88
N ALA A 46 -10.27 7.37 -3.88
CA ALA A 46 -10.74 7.51 -2.51
C ALA A 46 -10.27 8.83 -1.88
N VAL A 47 -8.98 9.15 -2.00
CA VAL A 47 -8.37 10.38 -1.49
C VAL A 47 -9.02 11.63 -2.09
N GLY A 48 -9.32 11.65 -3.40
CA GLY A 48 -9.99 12.79 -4.03
C GLY A 48 -11.40 13.05 -3.46
N ARG A 49 -12.15 11.98 -3.15
CA ARG A 49 -13.49 12.08 -2.55
C ARG A 49 -13.44 12.49 -1.08
N ILE A 50 -12.52 11.92 -0.31
CA ILE A 50 -12.36 12.24 1.11
C ILE A 50 -11.82 13.67 1.26
N GLY A 51 -10.85 14.07 0.42
CA GLY A 51 -10.25 15.40 0.45
C GLY A 51 -11.24 16.50 0.10
N SER A 52 -12.08 16.32 -0.92
CA SER A 52 -13.13 17.29 -1.26
C SER A 52 -14.16 17.44 -0.14
N ALA A 53 -14.61 16.34 0.47
CA ALA A 53 -15.50 16.37 1.63
C ALA A 53 -14.85 17.03 2.85
N ALA A 54 -13.58 16.72 3.12
CA ALA A 54 -12.80 17.29 4.22
C ALA A 54 -12.65 18.80 4.11
N LEU A 55 -12.29 19.30 2.92
CA LEU A 55 -12.14 20.74 2.66
C LEU A 55 -13.49 21.47 2.73
N GLY A 56 -14.56 20.85 2.23
CA GLY A 56 -15.92 21.40 2.36
C GLY A 56 -16.36 21.54 3.82
N ALA A 57 -16.15 20.50 4.64
CA ALA A 57 -16.46 20.54 6.07
C ALA A 57 -15.55 21.52 6.84
N ALA A 58 -14.28 21.63 6.45
CA ALA A 58 -13.33 22.56 7.04
C ALA A 58 -13.69 24.03 6.78
N ALA A 59 -14.32 24.33 5.63
CA ALA A 59 -14.79 25.68 5.31
C ALA A 59 -15.89 26.16 6.27
N GLU A 60 -16.75 25.27 6.74
CA GLU A 60 -17.76 25.59 7.77
C GLU A 60 -17.17 25.53 9.19
N LYS A 61 -16.37 24.51 9.47
CA LYS A 61 -15.81 24.24 10.80
C LYS A 61 -14.35 23.78 10.69
N PRO A 62 -13.36 24.67 10.92
CA PRO A 62 -11.95 24.34 10.72
C PRO A 62 -11.44 23.24 11.67
N ASP A 63 -12.08 23.05 12.83
CA ASP A 63 -11.78 21.95 13.78
C ASP A 63 -11.97 20.56 13.15
N LEU A 64 -12.83 20.43 12.14
CA LEU A 64 -13.08 19.17 11.45
C LEU A 64 -11.96 18.77 10.50
N LEU A 65 -11.11 19.70 10.07
CA LEU A 65 -10.01 19.43 9.14
C LEU A 65 -9.04 18.40 9.73
N THR A 66 -8.64 18.58 10.99
CA THR A 66 -7.69 17.69 11.68
C THR A 66 -8.21 16.25 11.77
N ARG A 67 -9.50 16.07 12.08
CA ARG A 67 -10.12 14.74 12.10
C ARG A 67 -10.25 14.14 10.70
N SER A 68 -10.51 14.98 9.70
CA SER A 68 -10.71 14.53 8.32
C SER A 68 -9.40 14.11 7.63
N ILE A 69 -8.28 14.76 7.97
CA ILE A 69 -6.94 14.38 7.49
C ILE A 69 -6.57 12.96 7.90
N LEU A 70 -7.04 12.48 9.06
CA LEU A 70 -6.82 11.09 9.47
C LEU A 70 -7.46 10.10 8.49
N PHE A 71 -8.67 10.38 8.00
CA PHE A 71 -9.33 9.53 7.00
C PHE A 71 -8.63 9.57 5.63
N VAL A 72 -8.06 10.73 5.26
CA VAL A 72 -7.22 10.84 4.06
C VAL A 72 -5.98 9.97 4.19
N ALA A 73 -5.29 10.03 5.34
CA ALA A 73 -4.11 9.20 5.61
C ALA A 73 -4.45 7.70 5.63
N LEU A 74 -5.61 7.31 6.18
CA LEU A 74 -6.08 5.92 6.11
C LEU A 74 -6.33 5.46 4.67
N ALA A 75 -6.85 6.34 3.80
CA ALA A 75 -7.03 6.03 2.39
C ALA A 75 -5.69 5.92 1.63
N GLU A 76 -4.71 6.77 1.97
CA GLU A 76 -3.36 6.70 1.41
C GLU A 76 -2.64 5.39 1.79
N GLY A 77 -2.97 4.82 2.95
CA GLY A 77 -2.44 3.53 3.39
C GLY A 77 -2.61 2.39 2.37
N LEU A 78 -3.64 2.44 1.52
CA LEU A 78 -3.82 1.48 0.42
C LEU A 78 -2.71 1.60 -0.64
N ALA A 79 -2.32 2.82 -1.01
CA ALA A 79 -1.24 3.05 -1.96
C ALA A 79 0.09 2.51 -1.40
N VAL A 80 0.36 2.76 -0.12
CA VAL A 80 1.56 2.25 0.56
C VAL A 80 1.56 0.73 0.66
N LEU A 81 0.42 0.10 0.96
CA LEU A 81 0.28 -1.36 0.97
C LEU A 81 0.54 -1.96 -0.43
N GLY A 82 -0.03 -1.37 -1.48
CA GLY A 82 0.20 -1.81 -2.85
C GLY A 82 1.65 -1.64 -3.30
N PHE A 83 2.29 -0.54 -2.89
CA PHE A 83 3.72 -0.31 -3.11
C PHE A 83 4.58 -1.37 -2.40
N ALA A 84 4.28 -1.69 -1.14
CA ALA A 84 5.00 -2.72 -0.39
C ALA A 84 4.90 -4.09 -1.08
N ILE A 85 3.71 -4.47 -1.57
CA ILE A 85 3.51 -5.72 -2.32
C ILE A 85 4.26 -5.70 -3.65
N ALA A 86 4.25 -4.58 -4.37
CA ALA A 86 4.99 -4.43 -5.62
C ALA A 86 6.51 -4.60 -5.39
N ILE A 87 7.06 -3.99 -4.33
CA ILE A 87 8.45 -4.20 -3.94
C ILE A 87 8.71 -5.65 -3.57
N MET A 88 7.83 -6.31 -2.82
CA MET A 88 7.97 -7.73 -2.48
C MET A 88 8.01 -8.62 -3.74
N LEU A 89 7.23 -8.29 -4.77
CA LEU A 89 7.29 -8.98 -6.07
C LEU A 89 8.60 -8.71 -6.80
N VAL A 90 9.11 -7.48 -6.77
CA VAL A 90 10.41 -7.12 -7.36
C VAL A 90 11.58 -7.81 -6.63
N GLN A 91 11.53 -7.91 -5.31
CA GLN A 91 12.52 -8.66 -4.51
C GLN A 91 12.53 -10.16 -4.84
N LYS A 92 11.42 -10.69 -5.37
CA LYS A 92 11.40 -12.06 -5.89
C LYS A 92 11.99 -12.17 -7.29
N ILE A 93 12.23 -11.09 -8.02
CA ILE A 93 12.82 -11.15 -9.36
C ILE A 93 14.35 -11.06 -9.29
N ILE A 94 14.84 -10.18 -8.41
CA ILE A 94 16.26 -9.94 -8.13
C ILE A 94 16.82 -11.08 -7.27
#